data_AF-A0A8U0QH62-F1
#
_entry.id   AF-A0A8U0QH62-F1
#
_cell.length_a   1.000
_cell.length_b   1.000
_cell.length_c   1.000
_cell.angle_alpha   90.00
_cell.angle_beta   90.00
_cell.angle_gamma   90.00
#
_symmetry.space_group_name_H-M   'P 1'
#
loop_
_entity.id
_entity.type
_entity.pdbx_description
1 polymer ?
#
loop_
_entity_poly.entity_id
_entity_poly.type
_entity_poly.pdbx_seq_one_letter_code
_entity_poly.pdbx_strand_id
1 'polypeptide(L)'
;MSAVPTEIIAARFLLEALEDLDTSLRKLHSRLFVVRGQPTDVFPRLFKEWNVTRLTFEYDSEPYGTERDTNILKMAQDFGVETRVRNSHTLYKLARIIEMNNDMPPLTFKRFQAIVQRLELPKKPLPTVTRQQMDCCQTGIAASYDERYRVPSLDELGFKNHGLGPAAWRGGETEALERLNNHMDKK
;
A
#
# COMPACT_ATOMS: atom_id res chain seq x y z
N MET A 1 11.79 -9.15 31.12
CA MET A 1 11.81 -8.50 29.78
C MET A 1 10.52 -7.71 29.66
N SER A 2 10.58 -6.39 29.58
CA SER A 2 9.40 -5.56 29.32
C SER A 2 8.90 -5.84 27.91
N ALA A 3 7.59 -6.02 27.74
CA ALA A 3 7.00 -6.18 26.42
C ALA A 3 7.25 -4.90 25.60
N VAL A 4 7.78 -5.06 24.39
CA VAL A 4 7.90 -3.96 23.43
C VAL A 4 6.48 -3.53 23.04
N PRO A 5 6.12 -2.24 23.09
CA PRO A 5 4.79 -1.79 22.70
C PRO A 5 4.44 -2.22 21.27
N THR A 6 3.20 -2.64 21.03
CA THR A 6 2.77 -3.10 19.70
C THR A 6 2.89 -2.00 18.65
N GLU A 7 2.70 -0.74 19.05
CA GLU A 7 2.77 0.44 18.18
C GLU A 7 4.15 0.61 17.52
N ILE A 8 5.24 0.44 18.29
CA ILE A 8 6.59 0.58 17.74
C ILE A 8 6.97 -0.59 16.82
N ILE A 9 6.39 -1.78 17.05
CA ILE A 9 6.57 -2.94 16.17
C ILE A 9 5.88 -2.69 14.83
N ALA A 10 4.63 -2.23 14.85
CA ALA A 10 3.87 -1.90 13.65
C ALA A 10 4.52 -0.75 12.87
N ALA A 11 4.96 0.30 13.57
CA ALA A 11 5.68 1.42 12.96
C ALA A 11 6.99 0.96 12.31
N ARG A 12 7.80 0.15 13.01
CA ARG A 12 9.04 -0.39 12.46
C ARG A 12 8.78 -1.22 11.21
N PHE A 13 7.79 -2.12 11.26
CA PHE A 13 7.43 -2.96 10.12
C PHE A 13 7.02 -2.13 8.89
N LEU A 14 6.23 -1.07 9.10
CA LEU A 14 5.84 -0.15 8.03
C LEU A 14 7.06 0.58 7.46
N LEU A 15 7.93 1.14 8.31
CA LEU A 15 9.12 1.85 7.85
C LEU A 15 10.06 0.94 7.05
N GLU A 16 10.31 -0.27 7.53
CA GLU A 16 11.09 -1.28 6.80
C GLU A 16 10.45 -1.61 5.43
N ALA A 17 9.12 -1.70 5.36
CA ALA A 17 8.42 -1.92 4.09
C ALA A 17 8.53 -0.72 3.13
N LEU A 18 8.49 0.51 3.64
CA LEU A 18 8.68 1.72 2.83
C LEU A 18 10.14 1.84 2.35
N GLU A 19 11.11 1.47 3.17
CA GLU A 19 12.54 1.42 2.78
C GLU A 19 12.80 0.39 1.69
N ASP A 20 12.18 -0.80 1.79
CA ASP A 20 12.26 -1.84 0.76
C ASP A 20 11.62 -1.37 -0.56
N LEU A 21 10.48 -0.67 -0.50
CA LEU A 21 9.85 -0.06 -1.66
C LEU A 21 10.73 1.02 -2.30
N ASP A 22 11.33 1.94 -1.52
CA ASP A 22 12.29 2.93 -2.06
C ASP A 22 13.49 2.25 -2.72
N THR A 23 14.00 1.18 -2.10
CA THR A 23 15.12 0.38 -2.64
C THR A 23 14.75 -0.26 -3.97
N SER A 24 13.55 -0.82 -4.10
CA SER A 24 13.05 -1.38 -5.35
C SER A 24 12.82 -0.32 -6.43
N LEU A 25 12.27 0.84 -6.07
CA LEU A 25 12.10 1.96 -7.00
C LEU A 25 13.44 2.53 -7.51
N ARG A 26 14.49 2.57 -6.67
CA ARG A 26 15.84 3.00 -7.09
C ARG A 26 16.41 2.13 -8.21
N LYS A 27 16.15 0.82 -8.19
CA LYS A 27 16.56 -0.10 -9.27
C LYS A 27 15.88 0.24 -10.60
N LEU A 28 14.73 0.92 -10.54
CA LEU A 28 13.94 1.40 -11.67
C LEU A 28 14.15 2.90 -11.96
N HIS A 29 15.22 3.51 -11.44
CA HIS A 29 15.54 4.94 -11.59
C HIS A 29 14.46 5.89 -11.04
N SER A 30 13.72 5.45 -10.03
CA SER A 30 12.71 6.24 -9.33
C SER A 30 12.98 6.24 -7.81
N ARG A 31 12.11 6.90 -7.04
CA ARG A 31 12.19 7.00 -5.58
C ARG A 31 10.80 7.03 -4.96
N LEU A 32 10.69 6.62 -3.70
CA LEU A 32 9.45 6.68 -2.91
C LEU A 32 9.27 8.03 -2.22
N PHE A 33 8.25 8.79 -2.61
CA PHE A 33 7.96 10.09 -2.00
C PHE A 33 7.11 9.96 -0.74
N VAL A 34 7.74 9.96 0.44
CA VAL A 34 7.02 9.95 1.73
C VAL A 34 6.59 11.37 2.10
N VAL A 35 5.31 11.67 1.93
CA VAL A 35 4.74 12.99 2.22
C VAL A 35 4.12 13.01 3.61
N ARG A 36 4.49 14.01 4.41
CA ARG A 36 4.01 14.20 5.79
C ARG A 36 2.75 15.06 5.80
N GLY A 37 1.69 14.60 6.45
CA GLY A 37 0.41 15.31 6.60
C GLY A 37 -0.78 14.42 6.31
N GLN A 38 -1.99 14.98 6.43
CA GLN A 38 -3.22 14.26 6.08
C GLN A 38 -3.45 14.29 4.57
N PRO A 39 -3.96 13.21 3.96
CA PRO A 39 -4.27 13.16 2.53
C PRO A 39 -5.06 14.37 2.02
N THR A 40 -6.09 14.78 2.77
CA THR A 40 -6.96 15.91 2.42
C THR A 40 -6.24 17.26 2.36
N ASP A 41 -5.13 17.40 3.08
CA ASP A 41 -4.36 18.65 3.12
C ASP A 41 -3.24 18.64 2.08
N VAL A 42 -2.62 17.48 1.87
CA VAL A 42 -1.43 17.36 1.01
C VAL A 42 -1.80 17.23 -0.46
N PHE A 43 -2.83 16.46 -0.82
CA PHE A 43 -3.18 16.23 -2.22
C PHE A 43 -3.52 17.52 -3.01
N PRO A 44 -4.29 18.48 -2.48
CA PRO A 44 -4.56 19.75 -3.17
C PRO A 44 -3.28 20.49 -3.58
N ARG A 45 -2.29 20.49 -2.68
CA ARG A 45 -0.99 21.11 -2.94
C ARG A 45 -0.22 20.31 -3.99
N LEU A 46 -0.13 18.99 -3.82
CA LEU A 46 0.62 18.11 -4.73
C LEU A 46 0.06 18.12 -6.15
N PHE A 47 -1.27 18.13 -6.33
CA PHE A 47 -1.88 18.19 -7.65
C PHE A 47 -1.46 19.43 -8.43
N LYS A 48 -1.38 20.59 -7.74
CA LYS A 48 -0.92 21.85 -8.35
C LYS A 48 0.58 21.87 -8.56
N GLU A 49 1.36 21.57 -7.52
CA GLU A 49 2.83 21.66 -7.56
C GLU A 49 3.46 20.69 -8.56
N TRP A 50 2.91 19.48 -8.69
CA TRP A 50 3.43 18.46 -9.60
C TRP A 50 2.68 18.39 -10.92
N ASN A 51 1.68 19.26 -11.14
CA ASN A 51 0.80 19.25 -12.32
C ASN A 51 0.27 17.83 -12.60
N VAL A 52 -0.30 17.20 -11.57
CA VAL A 52 -0.75 15.81 -11.62
C VAL A 52 -1.95 15.70 -12.57
N THR A 53 -1.90 14.76 -13.49
CA THR A 53 -3.02 14.46 -14.40
C THR A 53 -3.74 13.16 -14.05
N ARG A 54 -3.08 12.28 -13.29
CA ARG A 54 -3.62 10.98 -12.88
C ARG A 54 -3.19 10.58 -11.48
N LEU A 55 -4.14 10.07 -10.69
CA LEU A 55 -3.92 9.42 -9.40
C LEU A 55 -4.38 7.96 -9.47
N THR A 56 -3.55 7.04 -8.98
CA THR A 56 -3.89 5.61 -8.92
C THR A 56 -3.60 5.04 -7.54
N PHE A 57 -4.48 4.18 -7.04
CA PHE A 57 -4.30 3.49 -5.77
C PHE A 57 -5.08 2.18 -5.72
N GLU A 58 -4.71 1.31 -4.78
CA GLU A 58 -5.42 0.07 -4.50
C GLU A 58 -6.73 0.35 -3.75
N TYR A 59 -7.80 -0.35 -4.11
CA TYR A 59 -9.10 -0.25 -3.45
C TYR A 59 -9.03 -0.75 -2.01
N ASP A 60 -9.44 0.08 -1.07
CA ASP A 60 -9.59 -0.24 0.34
C ASP A 60 -11.07 -0.53 0.67
N SER A 61 -11.36 -1.77 1.09
CA SER A 61 -12.72 -2.19 1.43
C SER A 61 -13.16 -1.83 2.85
N GLU A 62 -12.25 -1.35 3.69
CA GLU A 62 -12.57 -1.02 5.07
C GLU A 62 -13.44 0.24 5.15
N PRO A 63 -14.33 0.38 6.16
CA PRO A 63 -15.24 1.52 6.25
C PRO A 63 -14.52 2.88 6.24
N TYR A 64 -13.45 3.01 7.03
CA TYR A 64 -12.63 4.22 7.07
C TYR A 64 -11.93 4.48 5.73
N GLY A 65 -11.37 3.44 5.11
CA GLY A 65 -10.73 3.53 3.80
C GLY A 65 -11.69 4.00 2.72
N THR A 66 -12.92 3.47 2.71
CA THR A 66 -13.97 3.85 1.76
C THR A 66 -14.38 5.32 1.91
N GLU A 67 -14.55 5.81 3.13
CA GLU A 67 -14.90 7.22 3.40
C GLU A 67 -13.75 8.15 2.98
N ARG A 68 -12.52 7.84 3.39
CA ARG A 68 -11.31 8.57 3.00
C ARG A 68 -11.19 8.65 1.48
N ASP A 69 -11.27 7.51 0.81
CA ASP A 69 -11.05 7.44 -0.64
C ASP A 69 -12.16 8.15 -1.40
N THR A 70 -13.41 8.13 -0.92
CA THR A 70 -14.53 8.91 -1.49
C THR A 70 -14.20 10.41 -1.50
N ASN A 71 -13.66 10.93 -0.39
CA ASN A 71 -13.24 12.33 -0.29
C ASN A 71 -12.07 12.65 -1.23
N ILE A 72 -11.09 11.74 -1.35
CA ILE A 72 -9.95 11.91 -2.27
C ILE A 72 -10.38 11.86 -3.73
N LEU A 73 -11.30 10.97 -4.11
CA LEU A 73 -11.81 10.85 -5.48
C LEU A 73 -12.54 12.13 -5.90
N LYS A 74 -13.38 12.68 -5.02
CA LYS A 74 -14.05 13.96 -5.27
C LYS A 74 -13.05 15.10 -5.43
N MET A 75 -12.07 15.18 -4.52
CA MET A 75 -11.01 16.19 -4.58
C MET A 75 -10.17 16.09 -5.86
N ALA A 76 -9.81 14.89 -6.30
CA ALA A 76 -9.09 14.68 -7.55
C ALA A 76 -9.92 15.16 -8.75
N GLN A 77 -11.23 14.85 -8.76
CA GLN A 77 -12.15 15.32 -9.80
C GLN A 77 -12.23 16.85 -9.86
N ASP A 78 -12.33 17.52 -8.71
CA ASP A 78 -12.39 18.99 -8.61
C ASP A 78 -11.12 19.67 -9.17
N PHE A 79 -9.98 18.95 -9.15
CA PHE A 79 -8.70 19.39 -9.70
C PHE A 79 -8.45 18.91 -11.14
N GLY A 80 -9.41 18.21 -11.75
CA GLY A 80 -9.27 17.67 -13.11
C GLY A 80 -8.30 16.49 -13.22
N VAL A 81 -8.03 15.79 -12.10
CA VAL A 81 -7.13 14.63 -12.04
C VAL A 81 -7.92 13.34 -12.32
N GLU A 82 -7.48 12.56 -13.31
CA GLU A 82 -8.07 11.25 -13.60
C GLU A 82 -7.74 10.26 -12.47
N THR A 83 -8.74 9.59 -11.91
CA THR A 83 -8.52 8.57 -10.87
C THR A 83 -8.68 7.15 -11.41
N ARG A 84 -7.74 6.25 -11.09
CA ARG A 84 -7.88 4.81 -11.38
C ARG A 84 -7.66 3.97 -10.12
N VAL A 85 -8.74 3.36 -9.64
CA VAL A 85 -8.72 2.48 -8.47
C VAL A 85 -8.80 1.01 -8.92
N ARG A 86 -7.95 0.15 -8.37
CA ARG A 86 -7.92 -1.29 -8.69
C ARG A 86 -7.99 -2.12 -7.41
N ASN A 87 -8.78 -3.19 -7.40
CA ASN A 87 -8.79 -4.14 -6.29
C ASN A 87 -7.77 -5.25 -6.58
N SER A 88 -6.70 -5.29 -5.77
CA SER A 88 -5.69 -6.36 -5.72
C SER A 88 -5.40 -6.85 -4.30
N HIS A 89 -5.94 -6.20 -3.26
CA HIS A 89 -5.76 -6.59 -1.86
C HIS A 89 -6.50 -7.89 -1.52
N THR A 90 -7.62 -8.13 -2.20
CA THR A 90 -8.49 -9.29 -1.95
C THR A 90 -8.55 -10.17 -3.19
N LEU A 91 -8.64 -11.50 -2.98
CA LEU A 91 -8.77 -12.46 -4.08
C LEU A 91 -10.01 -12.22 -4.95
N TYR A 92 -11.08 -11.73 -4.34
CA TYR A 92 -12.38 -11.49 -4.97
C TYR A 92 -12.90 -10.10 -4.63
N LYS A 93 -13.66 -9.51 -5.55
CA LYS A 93 -14.43 -8.30 -5.25
C LYS A 93 -15.51 -8.63 -4.22
N LEU A 94 -15.41 -8.05 -3.02
CA LEU A 94 -16.36 -8.30 -1.93
C LEU A 94 -17.82 -7.98 -2.32
N ALA A 95 -18.03 -6.92 -3.10
CA ALA A 95 -19.34 -6.58 -3.64
C ALA A 95 -20.00 -7.73 -4.43
N ARG A 96 -19.20 -8.52 -5.17
CA ARG A 96 -19.71 -9.66 -5.94
C ARG A 96 -20.13 -10.81 -5.02
N ILE A 97 -19.40 -11.02 -3.92
CA ILE A 97 -19.77 -12.03 -2.90
C ILE A 97 -21.08 -11.64 -2.22
N ILE A 98 -21.26 -10.36 -1.91
CA ILE A 98 -22.47 -9.80 -1.29
C ILE A 98 -23.68 -9.93 -2.24
N GLU A 99 -23.51 -9.53 -3.51
CA GLU A 99 -24.54 -9.65 -4.56
C GLU A 99 -25.01 -11.11 -4.72
N MET A 100 -24.07 -12.07 -4.76
CA MET A 100 -24.39 -13.50 -4.86
C MET A 100 -25.06 -14.08 -3.62
N ASN A 101 -25.16 -13.30 -2.54
CA ASN A 101 -25.81 -13.65 -1.29
C ASN A 101 -27.01 -12.76 -0.99
N ASN A 102 -27.74 -12.35 -2.03
CA ASN A 102 -28.95 -11.52 -1.93
C ASN A 102 -28.65 -10.18 -1.22
N ASP A 103 -27.58 -9.52 -1.65
CA ASP A 103 -27.13 -8.21 -1.14
C ASP A 103 -26.80 -8.17 0.36
N MET A 104 -26.53 -9.32 0.97
CA MET A 104 -26.15 -9.45 2.37
C MET A 104 -24.79 -10.12 2.52
N PRO A 105 -23.90 -9.67 3.43
CA PRO A 105 -22.65 -10.37 3.67
C PRO A 105 -22.90 -11.76 4.28
N PRO A 106 -22.16 -12.80 3.87
CA PRO A 106 -22.30 -14.12 4.47
C PRO A 106 -21.80 -14.11 5.92
N LEU A 107 -22.68 -14.45 6.86
CA LEU A 107 -22.37 -14.43 8.30
C LEU A 107 -21.73 -15.72 8.82
N THR A 108 -21.58 -16.74 7.97
CA THR A 108 -20.90 -17.98 8.32
C THR A 108 -19.85 -18.32 7.28
N PHE A 109 -18.72 -18.89 7.73
CA PHE A 109 -17.65 -19.30 6.84
C PHE A 109 -18.11 -20.37 5.83
N LYS A 110 -18.97 -21.30 6.26
CA LYS A 110 -19.55 -22.32 5.36
C LYS A 110 -20.37 -21.69 4.22
N ARG A 111 -21.16 -20.65 4.52
CA ARG A 111 -21.91 -19.92 3.48
C ARG A 111 -20.97 -19.17 2.55
N PHE A 112 -19.95 -18.51 3.09
CA PHE A 112 -18.91 -17.85 2.30
C PHE A 112 -18.22 -18.83 1.34
N GLN A 113 -17.82 -20.02 1.82
CA GLN A 113 -17.21 -21.06 0.98
C GLN A 113 -18.15 -21.51 -0.15
N ALA A 114 -19.42 -21.74 0.14
CA ALA A 114 -20.41 -22.16 -0.88
C ALA A 114 -20.63 -21.10 -1.96
N ILE A 115 -20.50 -19.81 -1.63
CA ILE A 115 -20.56 -18.70 -2.60
C ILE A 115 -19.27 -18.68 -3.44
N VAL A 116 -18.10 -18.72 -2.79
CA VAL A 116 -16.80 -18.66 -3.47
C VAL A 116 -16.58 -19.84 -4.41
N GLN A 117 -17.07 -21.04 -4.08
CA GLN A 117 -17.02 -22.21 -4.97
C GLN A 117 -17.80 -22.03 -6.29
N ARG A 118 -18.73 -21.08 -6.35
CA ARG A 118 -19.52 -20.75 -7.54
C ARG A 118 -18.95 -19.57 -8.32
N LEU A 119 -17.92 -18.91 -7.80
CA LEU A 119 -17.22 -17.83 -8.49
C LEU A 119 -16.18 -18.40 -9.45
N GLU A 120 -15.84 -17.61 -10.46
CA GLU A 120 -14.65 -17.84 -11.27
C GLU A 120 -13.40 -17.79 -10.37
N LEU A 121 -12.33 -18.48 -10.77
CA LEU A 121 -11.08 -18.45 -10.01
C LEU A 121 -10.54 -17.01 -9.84
N PRO A 122 -9.82 -16.72 -8.74
CA PRO A 122 -9.18 -15.42 -8.55
C PRO A 122 -8.30 -15.07 -9.75
N LYS A 123 -8.20 -13.78 -10.03
CA LYS A 123 -7.31 -13.30 -11.07
C LYS A 123 -5.87 -13.68 -10.73
N LYS A 124 -5.12 -14.11 -11.74
CA LYS A 124 -3.68 -14.33 -11.59
C LYS A 124 -2.99 -12.99 -11.24
N PRO A 125 -1.89 -13.04 -10.47
CA PRO A 125 -1.06 -11.86 -10.22
C PRO A 125 -0.68 -11.17 -11.54
N LEU A 126 -0.64 -9.84 -11.52
CA LEU A 126 -0.14 -9.07 -12.65
C LEU A 126 1.39 -9.21 -12.74
N PRO A 127 1.97 -9.03 -13.94
CA PRO A 127 3.42 -8.95 -14.08
C PRO A 127 4.01 -7.82 -13.24
N THR A 128 5.21 -8.04 -12.71
CA THR A 128 5.99 -7.00 -12.03
C THR A 128 6.29 -5.83 -12.97
N VAL A 129 6.28 -4.61 -12.42
CA VAL A 129 6.67 -3.41 -13.16
C VAL A 129 8.09 -3.54 -13.69
N THR A 130 8.27 -3.30 -14.98
CA THR A 130 9.58 -3.40 -15.64
C THR A 130 10.25 -2.03 -15.74
N ARG A 131 11.58 -2.03 -15.90
CA ARG A 131 12.33 -0.80 -16.17
C ARG A 131 11.84 -0.08 -17.42
N GLN A 132 11.55 -0.82 -18.48
CA GLN A 132 11.05 -0.26 -19.73
C GLN A 132 9.73 0.51 -19.55
N GLN A 133 8.86 0.05 -18.64
CA GLN A 133 7.62 0.76 -18.29
C GLN A 133 7.89 2.03 -17.49
N MET A 134 8.99 2.10 -16.75
CA MET A 134 9.38 3.26 -15.94
C MET A 134 10.24 4.27 -16.72
N ASP A 135 10.85 3.89 -17.84
CA ASP A 135 11.68 4.77 -18.66
C ASP A 135 10.88 5.98 -19.22
N CYS A 136 9.56 5.83 -19.42
CA CYS A 136 8.66 6.92 -19.80
C CYS A 136 8.14 7.75 -18.62
N CYS A 137 8.50 7.39 -17.38
CA CYS A 137 8.02 7.96 -16.12
C CYS A 137 9.20 8.51 -15.30
N GLN A 138 10.08 9.29 -15.91
CA GLN A 138 11.20 9.89 -15.21
C GLN A 138 10.73 10.87 -14.15
N THR A 139 11.14 10.63 -12.90
CA THR A 139 10.82 11.51 -11.78
C THR A 139 12.03 12.39 -11.48
N GLY A 140 11.89 13.70 -11.62
CA GLY A 140 12.97 14.63 -11.31
C GLY A 140 13.28 14.61 -9.80
N ILE A 141 14.43 14.05 -9.43
CA ILE A 141 14.88 14.02 -8.03
C ILE A 141 15.70 15.27 -7.77
N ALA A 142 15.10 16.24 -7.06
CA ALA A 142 15.80 17.45 -6.63
C ALA A 142 16.85 17.16 -5.55
N ALA A 143 17.87 18.03 -5.41
CA ALA A 143 18.87 17.89 -4.36
C ALA A 143 18.28 17.89 -2.93
N SER A 144 17.17 18.61 -2.72
CA SER A 144 16.43 18.65 -1.45
C SER A 144 15.50 17.46 -1.22
N TYR A 145 15.63 16.38 -2.00
CA TYR A 145 14.74 15.23 -1.92
C TYR A 145 14.76 14.58 -0.55
N ASP A 146 15.94 14.24 -0.03
CA ASP A 146 16.07 13.47 1.20
C ASP A 146 15.61 14.26 2.43
N GLU A 147 15.62 15.59 2.37
CA GLU A 147 15.05 16.44 3.42
C GLU A 147 13.52 16.37 3.45
N ARG A 148 12.87 16.22 2.28
CA ARG A 148 11.42 16.35 2.14
C ARG A 148 10.67 15.03 2.08
N TYR A 149 11.27 14.00 1.48
CA TYR A 149 10.52 12.84 0.99
C TYR A 149 11.11 11.49 1.38
N ARG A 150 12.26 11.45 2.05
CA ARG A 150 12.81 10.16 2.52
C ARG A 150 11.91 9.51 3.58
N VAL A 151 12.03 8.20 3.70
CA VAL A 151 11.45 7.44 4.81
C VAL A 151 12.03 7.97 6.13
N PRO A 152 11.18 8.33 7.12
CA PRO A 152 11.64 8.80 8.42
C PRO A 152 12.15 7.64 9.27
N SER A 153 13.02 7.93 10.24
CA SER A 153 13.40 6.96 11.26
C SER A 153 12.34 6.83 12.36
N LEU A 154 12.45 5.78 13.18
CA LEU A 154 11.61 5.64 14.38
C LEU A 154 11.78 6.81 15.35
N ASP A 155 13.01 7.31 15.51
CA ASP A 155 13.28 8.45 16.41
C ASP A 155 12.60 9.73 15.91
N GLU A 156 12.56 9.94 14.60
CA GLU A 156 11.86 11.07 13.98
C GLU A 156 10.34 11.01 14.14
N LEU A 157 9.79 9.80 14.32
CA LEU A 157 8.39 9.59 14.68
C LEU A 157 8.14 9.68 16.21
N GLY A 158 9.17 9.94 17.01
CA GLY A 158 9.08 10.09 18.46
C GLY A 158 9.11 8.76 19.24
N PHE A 159 9.43 7.64 18.59
CA PHE A 159 9.54 6.36 19.26
C PHE A 159 10.89 6.22 19.96
N LYS A 160 10.88 5.76 21.21
CA LYS A 160 12.12 5.40 21.94
C LYS A 160 12.57 4.01 21.49
N ASN A 161 13.56 3.95 20.62
CA ASN A 161 14.02 2.70 20.01
C ASN A 161 15.21 2.01 20.74
N HIS A 162 15.69 2.61 21.83
CA HIS A 162 16.90 2.15 22.52
C HIS A 162 16.64 0.80 23.19
N GLY A 163 17.45 -0.20 22.86
CA GLY A 163 17.29 -1.57 23.36
C GLY A 163 16.30 -2.45 22.57
N LEU A 164 15.81 -1.98 21.42
CA LEU A 164 15.11 -2.86 20.47
C LEU A 164 16.08 -3.88 19.89
N GLY A 165 15.82 -5.15 20.17
CA GLY A 165 16.47 -6.24 19.46
C GLY A 165 16.04 -6.30 17.98
N PRO A 166 16.66 -7.21 17.21
CA PRO A 166 16.29 -7.47 15.82
C PRO A 166 14.77 -7.69 15.66
N ALA A 167 14.21 -7.24 14.55
CA ALA A 167 12.81 -7.49 14.24
C ALA A 167 12.56 -8.98 14.02
N ALA A 168 11.63 -9.56 14.79
CA ALA A 168 11.18 -10.94 14.55
C ALA A 168 10.46 -11.06 13.19
N TRP A 169 9.75 -10.00 12.81
CA TRP A 169 9.08 -9.84 11.52
C TRP A 169 9.62 -8.58 10.88
N ARG A 170 10.43 -8.75 9.83
CA ARG A 170 10.94 -7.65 9.03
C ARG A 170 9.90 -7.26 7.98
N GLY A 171 9.68 -5.96 7.78
CA GLY A 171 8.82 -5.43 6.73
C GLY A 171 9.46 -5.48 5.34
N GLY A 172 8.63 -5.46 4.30
CA GLY A 172 9.08 -5.37 2.90
C GLY A 172 8.62 -6.52 2.00
N GLU A 173 8.52 -6.23 0.70
CA GLU A 173 8.18 -7.19 -0.34
C GLU A 173 9.30 -8.22 -0.50
N THR A 174 10.57 -7.80 -0.42
CA THR A 174 11.72 -8.71 -0.53
C THR A 174 11.67 -9.82 0.52
N GLU A 175 11.45 -9.47 1.78
CA GLU A 175 11.31 -10.43 2.89
C GLU A 175 10.06 -11.30 2.72
N ALA A 176 8.94 -10.71 2.27
CA ALA A 176 7.70 -11.44 2.07
C ALA A 176 7.85 -12.53 0.98
N LEU A 177 8.50 -12.22 -0.15
CA LEU A 177 8.77 -13.18 -1.22
C LEU A 177 9.76 -14.26 -0.79
N GLU A 178 10.80 -13.92 -0.03
CA GLU A 178 11.73 -14.90 0.53
C GLU A 178 11.01 -15.88 1.46
N ARG A 179 10.16 -15.38 2.36
CA ARG A 179 9.34 -16.22 3.25
C ARG A 179 8.35 -17.09 2.48
N LEU A 180 7.74 -16.57 1.42
CA LEU A 180 6.85 -17.34 0.56
C LEU A 180 7.60 -18.49 -0.10
N ASN A 181 8.77 -18.24 -0.72
CA ASN A 181 9.57 -19.29 -1.36
C ASN A 181 9.99 -20.36 -0.34
N ASN A 182 10.51 -19.93 0.82
CA ASN A 182 10.88 -20.83 1.91
C ASN A 182 9.68 -21.64 2.46
N HIS A 183 8.47 -21.07 2.43
CA HIS A 183 7.25 -21.78 2.84
C HIS A 183 6.85 -22.83 1.80
N MET A 184 6.98 -22.52 0.51
CA MET A 184 6.66 -23.45 -0.58
C MET A 184 7.67 -24.61 -0.67
N ASP A 185 8.92 -24.40 -0.27
CA ASP A 185 9.97 -25.43 -0.25
C ASP A 185 9.82 -26.40 0.94
N LYS A 186 9.16 -25.97 2.03
CA LYS A 186 8.80 -26.83 3.17
C LYS A 186 7.58 -27.68 2.82
N LYS A 187 7.80 -28.73 2.02
CA LYS A 187 6.82 -29.82 1.84
C LYS A 187 6.73 -30.71 3.06
#